data_AF-A0A2H2ZWA4-F1
#
_entry.id   AF-A0A2H2ZWA4-F1
#
_cell.length_a   1.000
_cell.length_b   1.000
_cell.length_c   1.000
_cell.angle_alpha   90.00
_cell.angle_beta   90.00
_cell.angle_gamma   90.00
#
_symmetry.space_group_name_H-M   'P 1'
#
loop_
_entity.id
_entity.type
_entity.pdbx_description
1 polymer ?
#
loop_
_entity_poly.entity_id
_entity_poly.type
_entity_poly.pdbx_seq_one_letter_code
_entity_poly.pdbx_strand_id
1 'polypeptide(L)'
;MASQHLSQDELFPDLAPNKPLPVLVRATNGKSKRDDAARAGKEKLSVVVQPHELDAFYARYADVCKAGMAALKPRDKSKKRAKAKKKKAAS
;
A
#
# COMPACT_ATOMS: atom_id res chain seq x y z
N MET A 1 38.74 -33.32 -0.61
CA MET A 1 37.78 -32.30 -1.10
C MET A 1 36.59 -32.28 -0.15
N ALA A 2 36.53 -31.30 0.76
CA ALA A 2 35.42 -31.21 1.70
C ALA A 2 34.20 -30.63 0.99
N SER A 3 33.20 -31.47 0.73
CA SER A 3 31.92 -31.04 0.18
C SER A 3 31.11 -30.42 1.32
N GLN A 4 30.97 -29.09 1.30
CA GLN A 4 30.12 -28.39 2.26
C GLN A 4 28.66 -28.63 1.88
N HIS A 5 27.93 -29.34 2.73
CA HIS A 5 26.48 -29.45 2.64
C HIS A 5 25.88 -28.19 3.27
N LEU A 6 25.57 -27.19 2.44
CA LEU A 6 24.88 -25.98 2.88
C LEU A 6 23.39 -26.32 3.02
N SER A 7 22.86 -26.23 4.24
CA SER A 7 21.46 -26.52 4.52
C SER A 7 20.53 -25.52 3.80
N GLN A 8 19.32 -25.95 3.43
CA GLN A 8 18.41 -25.09 2.65
C GLN A 8 18.01 -23.80 3.38
N ASP A 9 18.04 -23.80 4.72
CA ASP A 9 17.73 -22.64 5.55
C ASP A 9 18.80 -21.52 5.46
N GLU A 10 20.06 -21.88 5.18
CA GLU A 10 21.15 -20.91 4.95
C GLU A 10 21.05 -20.28 3.55
N LEU A 11 20.54 -21.03 2.58
CA LEU A 11 20.37 -20.56 1.20
C LEU A 11 19.15 -19.63 1.05
N PHE A 12 18.10 -19.90 1.81
CA PHE A 12 16.83 -19.18 1.74
C PHE A 12 16.31 -18.83 3.14
N PRO A 13 16.93 -17.85 3.81
CA PRO A 13 16.55 -17.45 5.16
C PRO A 13 15.13 -16.85 5.26
N ASP A 14 14.46 -16.65 4.12
CA ASP A 14 13.08 -16.17 4.03
C ASP A 14 12.03 -17.30 4.05
N LEU A 15 12.41 -18.56 3.81
CA LEU A 15 11.49 -19.71 3.80
C LEU A 15 11.07 -20.14 5.22
N ALA A 16 11.93 -19.92 6.21
CA ALA A 16 11.68 -20.20 7.62
C ALA A 16 12.11 -19.01 8.50
N PRO A 17 11.37 -17.88 8.44
CA PRO A 17 11.81 -16.66 9.11
C PRO A 17 11.63 -16.78 10.62
N ASN A 18 12.73 -16.72 11.36
CA ASN A 18 12.72 -16.69 12.83
C ASN A 18 12.22 -15.35 13.41
N LYS A 19 12.09 -14.31 12.57
CA LYS A 19 11.65 -12.96 12.94
C LYS A 19 10.75 -12.41 11.84
N PRO A 20 9.78 -11.54 12.17
CA PRO A 20 8.95 -10.91 11.15
C PRO A 20 9.82 -10.14 10.15
N LEU A 21 9.57 -10.36 8.87
CA LEU A 21 10.35 -9.77 7.79
C LEU A 21 9.81 -8.38 7.42
N PRO A 22 10.68 -7.44 7.01
CA PRO A 22 10.25 -6.14 6.52
C PRO A 22 9.51 -6.25 5.18
N VAL A 23 8.69 -5.24 4.87
CA VAL A 23 7.87 -5.19 3.65
C VAL A 23 8.43 -4.15 2.68
N LEU A 24 8.59 -4.53 1.40
CA LEU A 24 8.95 -3.59 0.33
C LEU A 24 7.69 -2.98 -0.29
N VAL A 25 7.49 -1.68 -0.07
CA VAL A 25 6.40 -0.90 -0.67
C VAL A 25 6.91 -0.18 -1.91
N ARG A 26 6.22 -0.33 -3.05
CA ARG A 26 6.57 0.30 -4.33
C ARG A 26 5.41 1.11 -4.88
N ALA A 27 5.68 2.34 -5.30
CA ALA A 27 4.71 3.20 -5.96
C ALA A 27 5.29 3.70 -7.29
N THR A 28 4.42 3.85 -8.30
CA THR A 28 4.80 4.44 -9.58
C THR A 28 3.69 5.36 -10.09
N ASN A 29 4.06 6.37 -10.86
CA ASN A 29 3.12 7.33 -11.44
C ASN A 29 2.31 6.79 -12.64
N GLY A 30 2.30 5.48 -12.89
CA GLY A 30 1.49 4.84 -13.92
C GLY A 30 1.92 5.10 -15.38
N LYS A 31 2.99 5.85 -15.63
CA LYS A 31 3.52 6.16 -16.98
C LYS A 31 4.28 4.99 -17.62
N SER A 32 3.77 3.77 -17.49
CA SER A 32 4.46 2.54 -17.90
C SER A 32 4.05 1.97 -19.25
N LYS A 33 3.10 2.60 -19.99
CA LYS A 33 2.57 2.03 -21.24
C LYS A 33 2.97 2.82 -22.49
N ARG A 34 3.37 2.02 -23.49
CA ARG A 34 3.46 2.21 -24.95
C ARG A 34 4.75 2.73 -25.59
N ASP A 35 5.33 3.86 -25.20
CA ASP A 35 6.48 4.40 -25.96
C ASP A 35 7.66 4.79 -25.06
N ASP A 36 8.90 4.71 -25.56
CA ASP A 36 10.12 5.02 -24.79
C ASP A 36 10.14 6.45 -24.24
N ALA A 37 9.47 7.38 -24.93
CA ALA A 37 9.24 8.74 -24.45
C ALA A 37 8.36 8.80 -23.18
N ALA A 38 7.36 7.92 -23.05
CA ALA A 38 6.53 7.83 -21.84
C ALA A 38 7.29 7.21 -20.66
N ARG A 39 8.28 6.34 -20.95
CA ARG A 39 9.15 5.74 -19.91
C ARG A 39 10.13 6.74 -19.31
N ALA A 40 10.58 7.73 -20.06
CA ALA A 40 11.48 8.77 -19.57
C ALA A 40 10.89 9.55 -18.38
N GLY A 41 9.56 9.70 -18.32
CA GLY A 41 8.86 10.35 -17.21
C GLY A 41 8.41 9.42 -16.08
N LYS A 42 8.80 8.14 -16.09
CA LYS A 42 8.35 7.15 -15.11
C LYS A 42 9.08 7.34 -13.78
N GLU A 43 8.34 7.78 -12.77
CA GLU A 43 8.84 7.88 -11.41
C GLU A 43 8.53 6.58 -10.66
N LYS A 44 9.53 6.05 -9.95
CA LYS A 44 9.41 4.87 -9.10
C LYS A 44 9.91 5.23 -7.72
N LEU A 45 9.09 4.98 -6.71
CA LEU A 45 9.44 5.10 -5.31
C LEU A 45 9.44 3.71 -4.69
N SER A 46 10.45 3.42 -3.89
CA SER A 46 10.59 2.15 -3.17
C SER A 46 10.98 2.47 -1.73
N VAL A 47 10.29 1.87 -0.76
CA VAL A 47 10.58 2.00 0.67
C VAL A 47 10.52 0.62 1.31
N VAL A 48 11.50 0.30 2.15
CA VAL A 48 11.50 -0.88 3.01
C VAL A 48 10.92 -0.48 4.36
N VAL A 49 9.81 -1.10 4.76
CA VAL A 49 9.10 -0.80 6.01
C VAL A 49 9.37 -1.92 7.01
N GLN A 50 9.85 -1.55 8.19
CA GLN A 50 10.10 -2.52 9.25
C GLN A 50 8.76 -3.00 9.87
N PRO A 51 8.69 -4.24 10.38
CA PRO A 51 7.44 -4.78 10.93
C PRO A 51 6.82 -3.91 12.03
N HIS A 52 7.64 -3.33 12.90
CA HIS A 52 7.21 -2.51 14.02
C HIS A 52 6.73 -1.10 13.60
N GLU A 53 7.03 -0.68 12.38
CA GLU A 53 6.63 0.64 11.85
C GLU A 53 5.43 0.57 10.90
N LEU A 54 4.91 -0.62 10.60
CA LEU A 54 3.84 -0.82 9.62
C LEU A 54 2.61 0.03 9.94
N ASP A 55 2.18 0.04 11.20
CA ASP A 55 1.00 0.79 11.63
C ASP A 55 1.21 2.30 11.44
N ALA A 56 2.36 2.83 11.86
CA ALA A 56 2.71 4.24 11.71
C ALA A 56 2.85 4.63 10.23
N PHE A 57 3.43 3.75 9.41
CA PHE A 57 3.56 3.95 7.96
C PHE A 57 2.19 4.04 7.30
N TYR A 58 1.30 3.06 7.53
CA TYR A 58 -0.01 3.02 6.88
C TYR A 58 -0.95 4.10 7.38
N ALA A 59 -0.84 4.52 8.64
CA ALA A 59 -1.57 5.68 9.15
C ALA A 59 -1.22 6.95 8.35
N ARG A 60 0.08 7.28 8.23
CA ARG A 60 0.54 8.43 7.44
C ARG A 60 0.20 8.29 5.97
N TYR A 61 0.40 7.11 5.40
CA TYR A 61 0.07 6.82 4.00
C TYR A 61 -1.41 7.06 3.70
N ALA A 62 -2.32 6.60 4.58
CA ALA A 62 -3.74 6.80 4.42
C ALA A 62 -4.11 8.30 4.43
N ASP A 63 -3.49 9.10 5.29
CA ASP A 63 -3.76 10.54 5.35
C ASP A 63 -3.29 11.28 4.09
N VAL A 64 -2.11 10.92 3.57
CA VAL A 64 -1.61 11.43 2.28
C VAL A 64 -2.55 11.04 1.14
N CYS A 65 -3.01 9.79 1.10
CA CYS A 65 -3.95 9.33 0.08
C CYS A 65 -5.30 10.05 0.17
N LYS A 66 -5.85 10.24 1.37
CA LYS A 66 -7.10 11.00 1.57
C LYS A 66 -6.96 12.43 1.08
N ALA A 67 -5.87 13.11 1.44
CA ALA A 67 -5.59 14.47 0.99
C ALA A 67 -5.46 14.56 -0.54
N GLY A 68 -4.78 13.59 -1.15
CA GLY A 68 -4.63 13.52 -2.61
C GLY A 68 -5.92 13.19 -3.38
N MET A 69 -6.91 12.57 -2.74
CA MET A 69 -8.20 12.19 -3.34
C MET A 69 -9.28 13.28 -3.24
N ALA A 70 -8.92 14.52 -2.88
CA ALA A 70 -9.87 15.62 -2.70
C ALA A 70 -10.67 16.00 -3.95
N ALA A 71 -10.14 15.73 -5.15
CA ALA A 71 -10.79 16.07 -6.43
C ALA A 71 -11.90 15.08 -6.86
N LEU A 72 -12.12 14.00 -6.11
CA LEU A 72 -13.17 13.01 -6.44
C LEU A 72 -14.57 13.56 -6.14
N LYS A 73 -15.54 13.23 -7.01
CA LYS A 73 -16.95 13.58 -6.80
C LYS A 73 -17.44 13.01 -5.45
N PRO A 74 -18.00 13.82 -4.54
CA PRO A 74 -18.53 13.32 -3.29
C PRO A 74 -19.59 12.26 -3.51
N ARG A 75 -19.54 11.19 -2.72
CA ARG A 75 -20.53 10.10 -2.76
C ARG A 75 -21.94 10.67 -2.58
N ASP A 76 -22.86 10.25 -3.44
CA ASP A 76 -24.27 10.62 -3.28
C ASP A 76 -24.81 10.08 -1.94
N LYS A 77 -25.23 11.01 -1.08
CA LYS A 77 -25.80 10.74 0.25
C LYS A 77 -27.32 10.90 0.27
N SER A 78 -27.98 11.15 -0.86
CA SER A 78 -29.43 11.38 -0.99
C SER A 78 -30.26 10.34 -0.21
N LYS A 79 -30.05 9.05 -0.47
CA LYS A 79 -30.74 7.93 0.19
C LYS A 79 -30.45 7.86 1.71
N LYS A 80 -29.22 8.15 2.14
CA LYS A 80 -28.85 8.17 3.57
C LYS A 80 -29.49 9.36 4.29
N ARG A 81 -29.51 10.56 3.67
CA ARG A 81 -30.14 11.77 4.22
C ARG A 81 -31.65 11.60 4.32
N ALA A 82 -32.30 11.00 3.32
CA ALA A 82 -33.73 10.71 3.34
C ALA A 82 -34.11 9.75 4.50
N LYS A 83 -33.35 8.66 4.68
CA LYS A 83 -33.56 7.72 5.79
C LYS A 83 -33.31 8.36 7.16
N ALA A 84 -32.30 9.22 7.29
CA ALA A 84 -32.02 9.94 8.53
C ALA A 84 -33.14 10.94 8.88
N LYS A 85 -33.69 11.67 7.89
CA LYS A 85 -34.85 12.55 8.10
C LYS A 85 -36.10 11.78 8.55
N LYS A 86 -36.39 10.64 7.91
CA LYS A 86 -37.53 9.77 8.31
C LYS A 86 -37.39 9.26 9.75
N LYS A 87 -36.18 8.89 10.18
CA LYS A 87 -35.92 8.47 11.57
C LYS A 87 -36.05 9.61 12.57
N LYS A 88 -35.65 10.84 12.21
CA LYS A 88 -35.81 12.03 13.07
C LYS A 88 -37.25 12.53 13.18
N ALA A 89 -38.10 12.26 12.20
CA ALA A 89 -39.52 12.65 12.23
C ALA A 89 -40.42 11.60 12.92
N ALA A 90 -39.87 10.44 13.29
CA ALA A 90 -40.56 9.37 13.98
C ALA A 90 -40.12 9.22 15.45
N SER A 91 -39.38 10.22 15.95
CA SER A 91 -39.02 10.46 17.35
C SER A 91 -39.57 11.82 17.74
#